data_AF-A0A7Y8BNA5-F1
#
_entry.id   AF-A0A7Y8BNA5-F1
#
_cell.length_a   1.000
_cell.length_b   1.000
_cell.length_c   1.000
_cell.angle_alpha   90.00
_cell.angle_beta   90.00
_cell.angle_gamma   90.00
#
_symmetry.space_group_name_H-M   'P 1'
#
loop_
_entity.id
_entity.type
_entity.pdbx_description
1 polymer ?
#
loop_
_entity_poly.entity_id
_entity_poly.type
_entity_poly.pdbx_seq_one_letter_code
_entity_poly.pdbx_strand_id
1 'polypeptide(L)' 'MDLQNSSNNQIPVIRPCPQKLGCAIIDAQGREVPITEEMIQDACRELEQRLVKPAEQD' A
#
# COMPACT_ATOMS: atom_id res chain seq x y z
N MET A 1 28.59 -16.01 -9.49
CA MET A 1 27.55 -15.17 -8.84
C MET A 1 26.99 -14.32 -9.94
N ASP A 2 25.86 -14.77 -10.48
CA ASP A 2 25.30 -14.27 -11.73
C ASP A 2 24.14 -13.36 -11.40
N LEU A 3 24.29 -12.09 -11.80
CA LEU A 3 23.29 -11.03 -11.68
C LEU A 3 22.16 -11.33 -12.68
N GLN A 4 21.28 -12.26 -12.30
CA GLN A 4 20.12 -12.65 -13.10
C GLN A 4 19.05 -11.55 -13.04
N ASN A 5 19.24 -10.59 -13.96
CA ASN A 5 18.22 -9.90 -14.74
C ASN A 5 16.84 -9.73 -14.07
N SER A 6 16.66 -8.58 -13.40
CA SER A 6 15.44 -8.08 -12.74
C SER A 6 14.20 -7.91 -13.62
N SER A 7 14.15 -8.53 -14.80
CA SER A 7 13.10 -8.34 -15.80
C SER A 7 11.91 -9.28 -15.65
N ASN A 8 11.95 -10.26 -14.74
CA ASN A 8 10.95 -11.34 -14.68
C ASN A 8 10.27 -11.55 -13.33
N ASN A 9 10.58 -10.75 -12.31
CA ASN A 9 9.89 -10.85 -11.03
C ASN A 9 8.67 -9.92 -10.99
N GLN A 10 7.74 -10.11 -11.95
CA GLN A 10 6.40 -9.54 -11.81
C GLN A 10 5.75 -10.26 -10.64
N ILE A 11 5.82 -9.63 -9.46
CA ILE A 11 5.08 -10.06 -8.28
C ILE A 11 3.61 -10.08 -8.70
N PRO A 12 2.94 -11.24 -8.76
CA PRO A 12 1.54 -11.27 -9.13
C PRO A 12 0.77 -10.48 -8.08
N VAL A 13 0.14 -9.38 -8.52
CA VAL A 13 -0.81 -8.63 -7.69
C VAL A 13 -2.02 -9.54 -7.51
N ILE A 14 -1.98 -10.39 -6.49
CA ILE A 14 -3.13 -11.15 -6.04
C ILE A 14 -4.12 -10.09 -5.56
N ARG A 15 -5.19 -9.86 -6.33
CA ARG A 15 -6.33 -9.07 -5.91
C ARG A 15 -7.24 -10.02 -5.14
N PRO A 16 -7.15 -10.12 -3.81
CA PRO A 16 -8.14 -10.89 -3.07
C PRO A 16 -9.52 -10.35 -3.46
N CYS A 17 -10.51 -11.25 -3.61
CA CYS A 17 -11.91 -10.85 -3.72
C CYS A 17 -12.21 -9.74 -2.71
N PRO A 18 -13.18 -8.84 -2.97
CA PRO A 18 -13.64 -7.83 -2.02
C PRO A 18 -14.41 -8.48 -0.85
N GLN A 19 -13.81 -9.48 -0.22
CA GLN A 19 -14.11 -9.89 1.13
C GLN A 19 -13.76 -8.67 1.95
N LYS A 20 -14.72 -8.14 2.72
CA LYS A 20 -14.48 -7.04 3.65
C LYS A 20 -13.45 -7.53 4.66
N LEU A 21 -12.17 -7.33 4.36
CA LEU A 21 -11.09 -7.33 5.34
C LEU A 21 -11.61 -6.39 6.43
N GLY A 22 -11.73 -6.87 7.67
CA GLY A 22 -12.47 -6.21 8.75
C GLY A 22 -11.88 -4.88 9.24
N CYS A 23 -11.27 -4.12 8.34
CA CYS A 23 -10.58 -2.87 8.56
C CYS A 23 -11.41 -1.75 7.93
N ALA A 24 -12.03 -0.93 8.79
CA ALA A 24 -12.77 0.27 8.42
C ALA A 24 -12.26 1.45 9.26
N ILE A 25 -12.30 2.65 8.68
CA ILE A 25 -12.02 3.91 9.38
C ILE A 25 -13.36 4.50 9.82
N ILE A 26 -13.42 5.05 11.03
CA ILE A 26 -14.58 5.79 11.50
C ILE A 26 -14.47 7.23 11.02
N ASP A 27 -15.43 7.67 10.20
CA ASP A 27 -15.49 9.07 9.76
C ASP A 27 -15.93 10.01 10.91
N ALA A 28 -15.81 11.32 10.70
CA ALA A 28 -16.21 12.30 11.71
C ALA A 28 -17.72 12.27 12.05
N GLN A 29 -18.54 11.60 11.25
CA GLN A 29 -19.97 11.39 11.49
C GLN A 29 -20.26 10.05 12.20
N GLY A 30 -19.22 9.29 12.56
CA GLY A 30 -19.33 8.01 13.26
C GLY A 30 -19.68 6.82 12.36
N ARG A 31 -19.53 6.94 11.03
CA ARG A 31 -19.80 5.84 10.09
C ARG A 31 -18.54 5.04 9.81
N GLU A 32 -18.72 3.73 9.68
CA GLU A 32 -17.66 2.82 9.22
C GLU A 32 -17.46 2.97 7.71
N VAL A 33 -16.31 3.52 7.33
CA VAL A 33 -15.86 3.63 5.95
C VAL A 33 -14.86 2.49 5.69
N PRO A 34 -15.14 1.56 4.75
CA PRO A 34 -14.21 0.48 4.45
C PRO A 34 -12.91 1.03 3.88
N ILE A 35 -11.76 0.49 4.32
CA ILE A 35 -10.46 0.88 3.77
C ILE A 35 -10.30 0.23 2.40
N THR A 36 -10.14 1.06 1.36
CA THR A 36 -9.91 0.59 -0.01
C THR A 36 -8.42 0.62 -0.36
N GLU A 37 -8.02 -0.12 -1.40
CA GLU A 37 -6.65 -0.09 -1.90
C GLU A 37 -6.23 1.32 -2.35
N GLU A 38 -7.14 2.07 -2.99
CA GLU A 38 -6.90 3.45 -3.41
C GLU A 38 -6.51 4.34 -2.23
N MET A 39 -7.20 4.21 -1.09
CA MET A 39 -6.87 4.96 0.13
C MET A 39 -5.45 4.64 0.64
N ILE A 40 -5.01 3.38 0.52
CA ILE A 40 -3.66 2.97 0.91
C ILE A 40 -2.61 3.52 -0.07
N GLN A 41 -2.85 3.44 -1.37
CA GLN A 41 -1.94 3.95 -2.39
C GLN A 41 -1.75 5.46 -2.28
N ASP A 42 -2.83 6.20 -2.03
CA ASP A 42 -2.77 7.65 -1.80
C ASP A 42 -1.95 7.99 -0.56
N ALA A 43 -2.15 7.25 0.54
CA ALA A 43 -1.36 7.43 1.76
C ALA A 43 0.13 7.14 1.53
N CYS A 44 0.47 6.06 0.83
CA CYS A 44 1.86 5.76 0.46
C CYS A 44 2.49 6.91 -0.36
N ARG A 45 1.75 7.44 -1.33
CA ARG A 45 2.21 8.55 -2.16
C ARG A 45 2.42 9.85 -1.36
N GLU A 46 1.53 10.14 -0.41
CA GLU A 46 1.71 11.29 0.48
C GLU A 46 2.95 11.13 1.37
N LEU A 47 3.18 9.91 1.89
CA LEU A 47 4.36 9.61 2.69
C LEU A 47 5.66 9.73 1.89
N GLU A 48 5.70 9.25 0.65
CA GLU A 48 6.83 9.44 -0.27
C GLU A 48 7.15 10.91 -0.51
N GLN A 49 6.13 11.76 -0.65
CA GLN A 49 6.32 13.20 -0.85
C GLN A 49 6.82 13.91 0.42
N ARG A 50 6.43 13.42 1.60
CA ARG A 50 6.76 14.04 2.90
C ARG A 50 8.08 13.53 3.47
N LEU A 51 8.52 12.33 3.13
CA LEU A 51 9.79 11.75 3.57
C LEU A 51 10.93 12.27 2.69
N VAL A 52 11.51 13.42 3.08
CA VAL A 52 12.62 14.08 2.37
C VAL A 52 13.92 13.26 2.40
N LYS A 53 14.02 12.17 3.18
CA LYS A 53 15.08 11.16 3.04
C LYS A 53 14.50 9.79 3.43
N PRO A 54 14.65 8.74 2.59
CA PRO A 54 14.43 7.38 3.07
C PRO A 54 15.34 7.16 4.28
N ALA A 55 14.82 6.54 5.34
CA ALA A 55 15.66 6.16 6.47
C ALA A 55 16.82 5.32 5.94
N GLU A 56 18.06 5.73 6.19
CA GLU A 56 19.23 4.94 5.83
C GLU A 56 19.09 3.60 6.56
N GLN A 57 18.96 2.52 5.80
CA GLN A 57 19.09 1.18 6.34
C GLN A 57 20.58 0.95 6.59
N ASP A 58 21.00 1.02 7.85
CA ASP A 58 22.26 0.43 8.34
C ASP A 58 22.26 -1.10 8.13
#